data_AF-A0A523RQY3-F1
#
_entry.id   AF-A0A523RQY3-F1
#
_cell.length_a   1.000
_cell.length_b   1.000
_cell.length_c   1.000
_cell.angle_alpha   90.00
_cell.angle_beta   90.00
_cell.angle_gamma   90.00
#
_symmetry.space_group_name_H-M   'P 1'
#
loop_
_entity.id
_entity.type
_entity.pdbx_description
1 polymer ?
#
loop_
_entity_poly.entity_id
_entity_poly.type
_entity_poly.pdbx_seq_one_letter_code
_entity_poly.pdbx_strand_id
1 'polypeptide(L)'
;WAAKRLGGIEVPFGDVGVKIPFLPKVKISFIIWEGDDEFPPQGKILFNSHIVSYLSTEGVVIASAMLFNKLKSILYEENENV
;
A
#
# COMPACT_ATOMS: atom_id res chain seq x y z
N TRP A 1 -2.34 -0.41 13.85
CA TRP A 1 -2.45 -0.12 12.39
C TRP A 1 -1.06 -0.17 11.77
N ALA A 2 -0.83 -1.20 10.96
CA ALA A 2 0.48 -1.50 10.36
C ALA A 2 1.09 -0.34 9.57
N ALA A 3 0.30 0.42 8.79
CA ALA A 3 0.88 1.41 7.91
C ALA A 3 1.43 2.64 8.65
N LYS A 4 0.85 3.04 9.79
CA LYS A 4 1.41 4.11 10.64
C LYS A 4 2.83 3.80 11.11
N ARG A 5 3.13 2.52 11.39
CA ARG A 5 4.50 2.07 11.78
C ARG A 5 5.51 2.24 10.64
N LEU A 6 5.03 2.29 9.40
CA LEU A 6 5.84 2.54 8.19
C LEU A 6 5.80 4.02 7.75
N GLY A 7 5.32 4.94 8.60
CA GLY A 7 5.18 6.35 8.23
C GLY A 7 4.05 6.61 7.24
N GLY A 8 3.11 5.67 7.11
CA GLY A 8 1.92 5.80 6.29
C GLY A 8 0.97 6.87 6.81
N ILE A 9 0.33 7.58 5.88
CA ILE A 9 -0.74 8.55 6.14
C ILE A 9 -2.01 8.12 5.41
N GLU A 10 -3.17 8.35 6.03
CA GLU A 10 -4.45 8.11 5.38
C GLU A 10 -4.64 9.03 4.18
N VAL A 11 -5.35 8.53 3.17
CA VAL A 11 -5.81 9.32 2.02
C VAL A 11 -7.31 9.09 1.82
N PRO A 12 -8.06 10.12 1.40
CA PRO A 12 -9.52 10.05 1.33
C PRO A 12 -9.98 9.39 0.02
N PHE A 13 -9.56 8.14 -0.21
CA PHE A 13 -9.94 7.34 -1.37
C PHE A 13 -10.22 5.90 -0.94
N GLY A 14 -11.25 5.29 -1.54
CA GLY A 14 -11.73 3.96 -1.14
C GLY A 14 -12.30 3.93 0.27
N ASP A 15 -12.61 2.73 0.77
CA ASP A 15 -12.97 2.51 2.18
C ASP A 15 -11.72 2.58 3.06
N VAL A 16 -10.60 2.09 2.53
CA VAL A 16 -9.29 2.24 3.16
C VAL A 16 -8.28 2.75 2.14
N GLY A 17 -7.78 3.96 2.36
CA GLY A 17 -6.75 4.59 1.56
C GLY A 17 -5.52 4.93 2.41
N VAL A 18 -4.34 4.48 2.00
CA VAL A 18 -3.07 4.83 2.66
C VAL A 18 -1.98 5.16 1.66
N LYS A 19 -1.17 6.17 1.97
CA LYS A 19 0.05 6.54 1.26
C LYS A 19 1.26 6.33 2.15
N ILE A 20 2.20 5.51 1.71
CA ILE A 20 3.38 5.13 2.49
C ILE A 20 4.66 5.54 1.74
N PRO A 21 5.61 6.23 2.39
CA PRO A 21 6.92 6.47 1.81
C PRO A 21 7.70 5.15 1.67
N PHE A 22 8.29 4.91 0.49
CA PHE A 22 9.11 3.72 0.23
C PHE A 22 10.58 4.12 -0.01
N LEU A 23 10.81 5.14 -0.83
CA LEU A 23 12.11 5.79 -1.06
C LEU A 23 11.91 7.31 -1.10
N PRO A 24 12.97 8.14 -1.03
CA PRO A 24 12.81 9.60 -0.98
C PRO A 24 11.90 10.21 -2.05
N LYS A 25 11.89 9.65 -3.27
CA LYS A 25 11.02 10.07 -4.39
C LYS A 25 9.86 9.10 -4.69
N VAL A 26 9.81 7.95 -4.02
CA VAL A 26 8.81 6.89 -4.25
C VAL A 26 7.86 6.84 -3.07
N LYS A 27 6.60 7.20 -3.31
CA LYS A 27 5.48 7.00 -2.38
C LYS A 27 4.50 6.07 -3.05
N ILE A 28 4.05 5.06 -2.31
CA ILE A 28 3.13 4.03 -2.81
C ILE A 28 1.82 4.21 -2.06
N SER A 29 0.73 4.35 -2.80
CA SER A 29 -0.61 4.41 -2.22
C SER A 29 -1.33 3.09 -2.44
N PHE A 30 -1.89 2.50 -1.40
CA PHE A 30 -2.86 1.41 -1.49
C PHE A 30 -4.25 1.98 -1.26
N ILE A 31 -5.18 1.66 -2.15
CA ILE A 31 -6.59 2.01 -2.02
C ILE A 31 -7.38 0.71 -2.12
N ILE A 32 -8.19 0.44 -1.11
CA ILE A 32 -8.98 -0.78 -0.98
C ILE A 32 -10.45 -0.37 -0.88
N TRP A 33 -11.27 -1.07 -1.63
CA TRP A 33 -12.72 -1.06 -1.54
C TRP A 33 -13.16 -2.41 -0.98
N GLU A 34 -13.96 -2.36 0.08
CA GLU A 34 -14.65 -3.54 0.60
C GLU A 34 -15.66 -4.02 -0.45
N GLY A 35 -15.85 -5.33 -0.54
CA GLY A 35 -16.86 -5.89 -1.41
C GLY A 35 -18.22 -5.87 -0.72
N ASP A 36 -19.28 -5.88 -1.51
CA ASP A 36 -20.65 -6.01 -1.05
C ASP A 36 -21.39 -7.11 -1.84
N ASP A 37 -22.71 -7.17 -1.69
CA ASP A 37 -23.56 -8.16 -2.36
C ASP A 37 -23.58 -8.00 -3.88
N GLU A 38 -23.20 -6.83 -4.42
CA GLU A 38 -23.24 -6.51 -5.84
C GLU A 38 -21.84 -6.56 -6.48
N PHE A 39 -20.78 -6.19 -5.75
CA PHE A 39 -19.42 -6.08 -6.26
C PHE A 39 -18.36 -6.76 -5.37
N PRO A 40 -17.38 -7.49 -5.95
CA PRO A 40 -16.30 -8.09 -5.18
C PRO A 40 -15.33 -7.02 -4.63
N PRO A 41 -14.58 -7.33 -3.55
CA PRO A 41 -13.57 -6.42 -3.01
C PRO A 41 -12.51 -6.08 -4.06
N GLN A 42 -12.04 -4.84 -4.06
CA GLN A 42 -11.05 -4.35 -5.02
C GLN A 42 -9.88 -3.65 -4.33
N GLY A 43 -8.69 -3.76 -4.92
CA GLY A 43 -7.52 -2.97 -4.53
C GLY A 43 -6.88 -2.28 -5.74
N LYS A 44 -6.35 -1.08 -5.52
CA LYS A 44 -5.48 -0.37 -6.48
C LYS A 44 -4.21 0.10 -5.80
N ILE A 45 -3.11 0.07 -6.55
CA ILE A 45 -1.83 0.64 -6.14
C ILE A 45 -1.55 1.84 -7.04
N LEU A 46 -1.35 3.01 -6.44
CA LEU A 46 -1.07 4.25 -7.16
C LEU A 46 0.31 4.80 -6.81
N PHE A 47 0.88 5.50 -7.78
CA PHE A 47 2.19 6.16 -7.70
C PHE A 47 2.08 7.58 -8.22
N ASN A 48 3.13 8.39 -8.04
CA ASN A 48 3.20 9.66 -8.76
C ASN A 48 3.47 9.43 -10.26
N SER A 49 3.09 10.39 -11.09
CA SER A 49 3.22 10.32 -12.55
C SER A 49 4.65 10.17 -13.05
N HIS A 50 5.65 10.52 -12.24
CA HIS A 50 7.07 10.47 -12.59
C HIS A 50 7.73 9.14 -12.21
N ILE A 51 6.99 8.14 -11.71
CA ILE A 51 7.54 6.87 -11.22
C ILE A 51 8.46 6.18 -12.23
N VAL A 52 8.08 6.23 -13.50
CA VAL A 52 8.83 5.63 -14.62
C VAL A 52 10.14 6.36 -14.95
N SER A 53 10.34 7.58 -14.44
CA SER A 53 11.58 8.33 -14.61
C SER A 53 12.71 7.83 -13.72
N TYR A 54 12.42 7.02 -12.69
CA TYR A 54 13.42 6.51 -11.75
C TYR A 54 13.25 5.04 -11.37
N LEU A 55 12.14 4.37 -11.73
CA LEU A 55 11.99 2.93 -11.63
C LEU A 55 11.52 2.32 -12.95
N SER A 56 12.06 1.16 -13.29
CA SER A 56 11.48 0.30 -14.33
C SER A 56 10.13 -0.25 -13.88
N THR A 57 9.33 -0.76 -14.81
CA THR A 57 8.07 -1.45 -14.50
C THR A 57 8.26 -2.57 -13.47
N GLU A 58 9.32 -3.37 -13.62
CA GLU A 58 9.66 -4.42 -12.67
C GLU A 58 10.01 -3.86 -11.29
N GLY A 59 10.77 -2.75 -11.24
CA GLY A 59 11.07 -2.06 -9.98
C GLY A 59 9.83 -1.56 -9.25
N VAL A 60 8.82 -1.07 -9.98
CA VAL A 60 7.53 -0.65 -9.41
C VAL A 60 6.77 -1.84 -8.82
N VAL A 61 6.75 -2.98 -9.53
CA VAL A 61 6.10 -4.21 -9.05
C VAL A 61 6.80 -4.74 -7.79
N ILE A 62 8.13 -4.83 -7.80
CA ILE A 62 8.93 -5.30 -6.66
C ILE A 62 8.73 -4.37 -5.45
N ALA A 63 8.82 -3.05 -5.63
CA ALA A 63 8.63 -2.09 -4.54
C ALA A 63 7.24 -2.23 -3.89
N SER A 64 6.22 -2.41 -4.72
CA SER A 64 4.83 -2.62 -4.26
C SER A 64 4.68 -3.91 -3.46
N ALA A 65 5.23 -5.01 -3.98
CA ALA A 65 5.18 -6.31 -3.31
C ALA A 65 5.97 -6.31 -1.98
N MET A 66 7.16 -5.70 -1.95
CA MET A 66 7.96 -5.56 -0.74
C MET A 66 7.21 -4.81 0.35
N LEU A 67 6.61 -3.68 0.00
CA LEU A 67 5.87 -2.87 0.96
C LEU A 67 4.60 -3.58 1.46
N PHE A 68 3.86 -4.24 0.56
CA PHE A 68 2.68 -5.03 0.91
C PHE A 68 3.04 -6.19 1.85
N ASN A 69 4.11 -6.93 1.56
CA ASN A 69 4.59 -8.00 2.41
C ASN A 69 5.04 -7.49 3.79
N LYS A 70 5.65 -6.29 3.84
CA LYS A 70 6.01 -5.69 5.12
C LYS A 70 4.79 -5.29 5.96
N LEU A 71 3.74 -4.76 5.33
CA LEU A 71 2.47 -4.50 6.02
C LEU A 71 1.88 -5.80 6.57
N LYS A 72 1.86 -6.86 5.75
CA LYS A 72 1.38 -8.20 6.13
C LYS A 72 2.17 -8.79 7.31
N SER A 73 3.51 -8.65 7.31
CA SER A 73 4.34 -9.13 8.43
C SER A 73 3.98 -8.43 9.74
N ILE A 74 3.81 -7.11 9.71
CA ILE A 74 3.45 -6.31 10.88
C ILE A 74 2.08 -6.73 11.43
N LEU A 75 1.11 -7.01 10.55
CA LEU A 75 -0.20 -7.51 10.98
C LEU A 75 -0.11 -8.88 11.64
N TYR A 76 0.71 -9.80 11.13
CA TYR A 76 0.89 -11.10 11.78
C TYR A 76 1.62 -11.00 13.12
N GLU A 77 2.64 -10.15 13.21
CA GLU A 77 3.28 -9.83 14.49
C GLU A 77 2.25 -9.30 15.50
N GLU A 78 1.32 -8.43 15.09
CA GLU A 78 0.25 -7.93 15.98
C GLU A 78 -0.72 -9.06 16.40
N ASN A 79 -1.01 -10.02 15.53
CA ASN A 79 -1.93 -11.13 15.85
C ASN A 79 -1.31 -12.24 16.73
N GLU A 80 0.02 -12.42 16.70
CA GLU A 80 0.72 -13.39 17.57
C GLU A 80 0.95 -12.86 18.99
N ASN A 81 0.86 -11.55 19.19
CA ASN A 81 1.07 -10.88 20.47
C ASN A 81 -0.24 -10.52 21.20
N VAL A 82 -1.37 -11.06 20.75
CA VAL A 82 -2.71 -10.90 21.36
C VAL A 82 -3.25 -12.24 21.83
#